data_AF-A0A9P1J4Z9-F1
#
_entry.id   AF-A0A9P1J4Z9-F1
#
_cell.length_a   1.000
_cell.length_b   1.000
_cell.length_c   1.000
_cell.angle_alpha   90.00
_cell.angle_beta   90.00
_cell.angle_gamma   90.00
#
_symmetry.space_group_name_H-M   'P 1'
#
loop_
_entity.id
_entity.type
_entity.pdbx_description
1 polymer ?
#
loop_
_entity_poly.entity_id
_entity_poly.type
_entity_poly.pdbx_seq_one_letter_code
_entity_poly.pdbx_strand_id
1 'polypeptide(L)'
;MSDGRYTVPQGLRPLLEALARETLRAQPEDVANFGYIFFDQLQKHRKNTPNVDIISDPVSYEMFRSDVHRQFDETKYGNNSRPASPLDQAATKIQAVFKGHLVRAHPEKYGVMPRTQSTEKMDAFDNKKDIKRHSVGGYDIETTSPEDRAAVKIQSEIRGFLTRKHVNKMKEEDTNAATKIQAHIRGFLTRKHLDEQGLLSPSRSHSSIHSNNSDEH
;
A
#
# COMPACT_ATOMS: atom_id res chain seq x y z
N MET A 1 5.87 47.82 -28.74
CA MET A 1 5.08 48.17 -27.56
C MET A 1 3.69 47.58 -27.75
N SER A 2 3.33 46.54 -27.01
CA SER A 2 2.01 45.91 -27.10
C SER A 2 0.96 46.84 -26.49
N ASP A 3 0.00 47.25 -27.31
CA ASP A 3 -1.13 48.12 -27.00
C ASP A 3 -1.90 47.60 -25.76
N GLY A 4 -2.01 48.41 -24.70
CA GLY A 4 -2.47 48.03 -23.36
C GLY A 4 -3.96 47.69 -23.21
N ARG A 5 -4.62 47.29 -24.31
CA ARG A 5 -6.06 46.98 -24.36
C ARG A 5 -6.40 45.55 -23.92
N TYR A 6 -5.40 44.67 -23.79
CA TYR A 6 -5.59 43.29 -23.35
C TYR A 6 -4.56 42.91 -22.29
N THR A 7 -4.98 42.93 -21.02
CA THR A 7 -4.16 42.45 -19.90
C THR A 7 -4.41 40.96 -19.67
N VAL A 8 -3.34 40.18 -19.66
CA VAL A 8 -3.42 38.73 -19.39
C VAL A 8 -3.46 38.52 -17.87
N PRO A 9 -4.43 37.77 -17.32
CA PRO A 9 -4.44 37.44 -15.90
C PRO A 9 -3.20 36.65 -15.49
N GLN A 10 -2.58 37.02 -14.37
CA GLN A 10 -1.35 36.41 -13.88
C GLN A 10 -1.45 34.87 -13.73
N GLY A 11 -2.60 34.38 -13.28
CA GLY A 11 -2.85 32.94 -13.10
C GLY A 11 -3.14 32.15 -14.38
N LEU A 12 -3.34 32.82 -15.53
CA LEU A 12 -3.71 32.13 -16.77
C LEU A 12 -2.54 31.32 -17.34
N ARG A 13 -1.33 31.88 -17.31
CA ARG A 13 -0.15 31.22 -17.89
C ARG A 13 0.23 29.94 -17.15
N PRO A 14 0.37 29.91 -15.80
CA PRO A 14 0.63 28.67 -15.07
C PRO A 14 -0.47 27.61 -15.29
N LEU A 15 -1.73 28.04 -15.39
CA LEU A 15 -2.86 27.15 -15.62
C LEU A 15 -2.79 26.45 -16.98
N LEU A 16 -2.54 27.20 -18.04
CA LEU A 16 -2.41 26.64 -19.39
C LEU A 16 -1.17 25.77 -19.52
N GLU A 17 -0.07 26.14 -18.86
CA GLU A 17 1.14 25.34 -18.82
C GLU A 17 0.90 23.99 -18.13
N ALA A 18 0.21 23.99 -16.98
CA ALA A 18 -0.18 22.77 -16.29
C ALA A 18 -1.06 21.87 -17.18
N LEU A 19 -2.11 22.43 -17.79
CA LEU A 19 -2.97 21.69 -18.71
C LEU A 19 -2.15 21.07 -19.85
N ALA A 20 -1.28 21.84 -20.49
CA ALA A 20 -0.45 21.36 -21.60
C ALA A 20 0.50 20.23 -21.16
N ARG A 21 1.16 20.38 -20.00
CA ARG A 21 2.02 19.34 -19.42
C ARG A 21 1.26 18.05 -19.17
N GLU A 22 0.04 18.14 -18.63
CA GLU A 22 -0.78 16.97 -18.34
C GLU A 22 -1.33 16.31 -19.60
N THR A 23 -1.75 17.08 -20.61
CA THR A 23 -2.19 16.55 -21.91
C THR A 23 -1.05 15.81 -22.61
N LEU A 24 0.17 16.37 -22.63
CA LEU A 24 1.34 15.73 -23.23
C LEU A 24 1.70 14.41 -22.52
N ARG A 25 1.45 14.31 -21.22
CA ARG A 25 1.74 13.11 -20.44
C ARG A 25 0.66 12.04 -20.57
N ALA A 26 -0.62 12.41 -20.59
CA ALA A 26 -1.73 11.48 -20.73
C ALA A 26 -1.92 11.00 -22.18
N GLN A 27 -1.50 11.80 -23.17
CA GLN A 27 -1.74 11.58 -24.59
C GLN A 27 -3.20 11.15 -24.88
N PRO A 28 -4.20 11.96 -24.48
CA PRO A 28 -5.60 11.61 -24.67
C PRO A 28 -5.99 11.65 -26.15
N GLU A 29 -6.85 10.72 -26.58
CA GLU A 29 -7.45 10.75 -27.91
C GLU A 29 -8.46 11.91 -28.04
N ASP A 30 -9.22 12.15 -26.97
CA ASP A 30 -10.13 13.30 -26.84
C ASP A 30 -9.56 14.33 -25.86
N VAL A 31 -8.90 15.35 -26.41
CA VAL A 31 -8.31 16.46 -25.65
C VAL A 31 -9.37 17.32 -24.98
N ALA A 32 -10.55 17.47 -25.58
CA ALA A 32 -11.62 18.30 -25.03
C ALA A 32 -12.20 17.66 -23.76
N ASN A 33 -12.46 16.35 -23.80
CA ASN A 33 -12.89 15.61 -22.62
C ASN A 33 -11.82 15.60 -21.52
N PHE A 34 -10.54 15.44 -21.88
CA PHE A 34 -9.45 15.55 -20.92
C PHE A 34 -9.39 16.94 -20.26
N GLY A 35 -9.58 18.01 -21.04
CA GLY A 35 -9.67 19.37 -20.53
C GLY A 35 -10.82 19.57 -19.54
N TYR A 36 -11.99 18.99 -19.83
CA TYR A 36 -13.13 18.99 -18.90
C TYR A 36 -12.77 18.33 -17.56
N ILE A 37 -12.18 17.13 -17.59
CA ILE A 37 -11.74 16.41 -16.38
C ILE A 37 -10.73 17.25 -15.58
N PHE A 38 -9.73 17.82 -16.27
CA PHE A 38 -8.72 18.67 -15.65
C PHE A 38 -9.35 19.85 -14.88
N PHE A 39 -10.25 20.61 -15.52
CA PHE A 39 -10.86 21.78 -14.90
C PHE A 39 -11.88 21.42 -13.80
N ASP A 40 -12.63 20.33 -13.96
CA ASP A 40 -13.56 19.83 -12.94
C ASP A 40 -12.80 19.44 -11.65
N GLN A 41 -11.72 18.66 -11.79
CA GLN A 41 -10.89 18.29 -10.64
C GLN A 41 -10.20 19.50 -10.02
N LEU A 42 -9.75 20.46 -10.82
CA LEU A 42 -9.13 21.68 -10.31
C LEU A 42 -10.14 22.49 -9.47
N GLN A 43 -11.39 22.58 -9.91
CA GLN A 43 -12.45 23.25 -9.14
C GLN A 43 -12.76 22.52 -7.83
N LYS A 44 -12.77 21.18 -7.81
CA LYS A 44 -13.00 20.41 -6.56
C LYS A 44 -11.88 20.64 -5.55
N HIS A 45 -10.63 20.58 -5.99
CA HIS A 45 -9.48 20.87 -5.13
C HIS A 45 -9.54 22.31 -4.59
N ARG A 46 -9.92 23.31 -5.41
CA ARG A 46 -10.09 24.70 -4.94
C ARG A 46 -11.17 24.86 -3.87
N LYS A 47 -12.29 24.14 -4.00
CA LYS A 47 -13.36 24.15 -3.00
C LYS A 47 -12.93 23.53 -1.68
N ASN A 48 -12.15 22.45 -1.75
CA ASN A 48 -11.70 21.71 -0.57
C ASN A 48 -10.51 22.38 0.13
N THR A 49 -9.76 23.24 -0.57
CA THR A 49 -8.54 23.87 -0.06
C THR A 49 -8.51 25.38 -0.37
N PRO A 50 -9.30 26.20 0.35
CA PRO A 50 -9.58 27.59 -0.04
C PRO A 50 -8.40 28.58 0.05
N ASN A 51 -7.22 28.16 0.52
CA ASN A 51 -6.05 29.04 0.72
C ASN A 51 -4.75 28.51 0.10
N VAL A 52 -4.81 27.49 -0.76
CA VAL A 52 -3.62 26.91 -1.39
C VAL A 52 -3.70 27.05 -2.90
N ASP A 53 -2.63 27.56 -3.51
CA ASP A 53 -2.49 27.56 -4.97
C ASP A 53 -2.09 26.17 -5.43
N ILE A 54 -3.09 25.39 -5.85
CA ILE A 54 -2.95 24.00 -6.29
C ILE A 54 -1.96 23.84 -7.45
N ILE A 55 -1.79 24.86 -8.28
CA ILE A 55 -0.91 24.77 -9.46
C ILE A 55 0.55 25.03 -9.09
N SER A 56 0.78 25.87 -8.09
CA SER A 56 2.12 26.28 -7.67
C SER A 56 2.68 25.42 -6.54
N ASP A 57 1.82 24.90 -5.64
CA ASP A 57 2.25 24.07 -4.51
C ASP A 57 2.55 22.62 -4.96
N PRO A 58 3.77 22.10 -4.76
CA PRO A 58 4.15 20.77 -5.26
C PRO A 58 3.29 19.63 -4.73
N VAL A 59 2.94 19.65 -3.43
CA VAL A 59 2.18 18.57 -2.80
C VAL A 59 0.73 18.57 -3.30
N SER A 60 0.11 19.74 -3.33
CA SER A 60 -1.25 19.91 -3.84
C SER A 60 -1.33 19.61 -5.33
N TYR A 61 -0.32 20.00 -6.11
CA TYR A 61 -0.24 19.67 -7.52
C TYR A 61 -0.13 18.17 -7.77
N GLU A 62 0.69 17.45 -6.98
CA GLU A 62 0.84 15.99 -7.09
C GLU A 62 -0.48 15.27 -6.82
N MET A 63 -1.21 15.70 -5.78
CA MET A 63 -2.52 15.16 -5.42
C MET A 63 -3.56 15.45 -6.51
N PHE A 64 -3.66 16.70 -6.95
CA PHE A 64 -4.55 17.13 -8.04
C PHE A 64 -4.28 16.35 -9.33
N ARG A 65 -3.02 16.27 -9.74
CA ARG A 65 -2.58 15.53 -10.91
C ARG A 65 -2.98 14.06 -10.81
N SER A 66 -2.70 13.41 -9.67
CA SER A 66 -3.05 12.00 -9.47
C SER A 66 -4.56 11.76 -9.64
N ASP A 67 -5.39 12.66 -9.12
CA ASP A 67 -6.85 12.59 -9.26
C ASP A 67 -7.35 12.84 -10.70
N VAL A 68 -6.69 13.72 -11.46
CA VAL A 68 -7.00 13.94 -12.90
C VAL A 68 -6.71 12.68 -13.71
N HIS A 69 -5.53 12.07 -13.53
CA HIS A 69 -5.14 10.87 -14.27
C HIS A 69 -6.00 9.67 -13.87
N ARG A 70 -6.31 9.51 -12.58
CA ARG A 70 -7.23 8.45 -12.11
C ARG A 70 -8.59 8.55 -12.80
N GLN A 71 -9.21 9.73 -12.80
CA GLN A 71 -10.53 9.91 -13.41
C GLN A 71 -10.48 9.76 -14.94
N PHE A 72 -9.39 10.19 -15.57
CA PHE A 72 -9.18 9.98 -17.00
C PHE A 72 -9.04 8.49 -17.35
N ASP A 73 -8.26 7.72 -16.59
CA ASP A 73 -8.10 6.28 -16.79
C ASP A 73 -9.41 5.53 -16.51
N GLU A 74 -10.15 5.91 -15.47
CA GLU A 74 -11.49 5.37 -15.20
C GLU A 74 -12.46 5.59 -16.39
N THR A 75 -12.36 6.75 -17.04
CA THR A 75 -13.20 7.08 -18.20
C THR A 75 -12.74 6.32 -19.45
N LYS A 76 -11.42 6.18 -19.65
CA LYS A 76 -10.83 5.51 -20.83
C LYS A 76 -10.98 3.99 -20.80
N TYR A 77 -10.83 3.39 -19.63
CA TYR A 77 -10.95 1.94 -19.45
C TYR A 77 -12.36 1.52 -18.97
N GLY A 78 -13.25 2.47 -18.73
CA GLY A 78 -14.56 2.23 -18.12
C GLY A 78 -14.43 1.55 -16.76
N ASN A 79 -15.53 1.05 -16.20
CA ASN A 79 -15.55 0.15 -15.03
C ASN A 79 -14.77 -1.18 -15.22
N ASN A 80 -13.77 -1.24 -16.12
CA ASN A 80 -12.77 -2.29 -16.22
C ASN A 80 -11.46 -1.95 -15.52
N SER A 81 -11.46 -1.04 -14.54
CA SER A 81 -10.67 -1.30 -13.33
C SER A 81 -11.27 -2.54 -12.68
N ARG A 82 -11.00 -3.70 -13.29
CA ARG A 82 -11.32 -5.02 -12.78
C ARG A 82 -10.76 -4.98 -11.36
N PRO A 83 -11.59 -5.05 -10.30
CA PRO A 83 -11.06 -5.09 -8.95
C PRO A 83 -10.07 -6.24 -8.94
N ALA A 84 -8.78 -5.95 -8.77
CA ALA A 84 -7.70 -6.85 -9.16
C ALA A 84 -8.05 -8.25 -8.66
N SER A 85 -8.52 -9.10 -9.59
CA SER A 85 -9.07 -10.39 -9.21
C SER A 85 -7.97 -11.10 -8.44
N PRO A 86 -8.27 -11.98 -7.48
CA PRO A 86 -7.23 -12.83 -6.89
C PRO A 86 -6.31 -13.45 -7.98
N LEU A 87 -6.87 -13.72 -9.16
CA LEU A 87 -6.15 -14.13 -10.36
C LEU A 87 -5.18 -13.06 -10.92
N ASP A 88 -5.61 -11.80 -11.05
CA ASP A 88 -4.77 -10.72 -11.59
C ASP A 88 -3.64 -10.35 -10.62
N GLN A 89 -3.91 -10.40 -9.31
CA GLN A 89 -2.89 -10.21 -8.28
C GLN A 89 -1.86 -11.33 -8.31
N ALA A 90 -2.31 -12.58 -8.48
CA ALA A 90 -1.42 -13.73 -8.64
C ALA A 90 -0.61 -13.63 -9.94
N ALA A 91 -1.25 -13.26 -11.06
CA ALA A 91 -0.59 -13.07 -12.35
C ALA A 91 0.49 -11.98 -12.27
N THR A 92 0.19 -10.84 -11.67
CA THR A 92 1.16 -9.75 -11.46
C THR A 92 2.36 -10.22 -10.64
N LYS A 93 2.14 -11.01 -9.57
CA LYS A 93 3.22 -11.59 -8.76
C LYS A 93 4.08 -12.56 -9.58
N ILE A 94 3.46 -13.48 -10.32
CA ILE A 94 4.17 -14.45 -11.17
C ILE A 94 5.00 -13.71 -12.24
N GLN A 95 4.41 -12.72 -12.91
CA GLN A 95 5.07 -11.94 -13.95
C GLN A 95 6.25 -11.13 -13.39
N ALA A 96 6.08 -10.50 -12.23
CA ALA A 96 7.15 -9.74 -11.57
C ALA A 96 8.33 -10.65 -11.19
N VAL A 97 8.03 -11.82 -10.59
CA VAL A 97 9.05 -12.81 -10.23
C VAL A 97 9.79 -13.32 -11.47
N PHE A 98 9.06 -13.66 -12.53
CA PHE A 98 9.63 -14.18 -13.78
C PHE A 98 10.47 -13.14 -14.52
N LYS A 99 10.00 -11.89 -14.64
CA LYS A 99 10.80 -10.79 -15.18
C LYS A 99 12.09 -10.59 -14.38
N GLY A 100 12.00 -10.64 -13.06
CA GLY A 100 13.18 -10.61 -12.19
C GLY A 100 14.13 -11.79 -12.42
N HIS A 101 13.60 -12.99 -12.63
CA HIS A 101 14.40 -14.18 -12.96
C HIS A 101 15.14 -14.01 -14.29
N LEU A 102 14.45 -13.54 -15.34
CA LEU A 102 15.07 -13.29 -16.66
C LEU A 102 16.23 -12.30 -16.57
N VAL A 103 16.05 -11.20 -15.83
CA VAL A 103 17.12 -10.20 -15.62
C VAL A 103 18.30 -10.80 -14.85
N ARG A 104 18.03 -11.63 -13.83
CA ARG A 104 19.08 -12.29 -13.04
C ARG A 104 19.79 -13.41 -13.81
N ALA A 105 19.09 -14.10 -14.71
CA ALA A 105 19.63 -15.17 -15.54
C ALA A 105 20.44 -14.64 -16.74
N HIS A 106 20.08 -13.45 -17.24
CA HIS A 106 20.75 -12.81 -18.38
C HIS A 106 21.19 -11.38 -18.06
N PRO A 107 22.07 -11.19 -17.07
CA PRO A 107 22.53 -9.87 -16.62
C PRO A 107 23.13 -9.01 -17.75
N GLU A 108 23.87 -9.64 -18.67
CA GLU A 108 24.54 -8.96 -19.78
C GLU A 108 23.56 -8.35 -20.79
N LYS A 109 22.42 -9.01 -21.05
CA LYS A 109 21.39 -8.51 -21.98
C LYS A 109 20.69 -7.26 -21.44
N TYR A 110 20.64 -7.10 -20.12
CA TYR A 110 19.94 -6.01 -19.46
C TYR A 110 20.88 -4.97 -18.82
N GLY A 111 22.20 -5.07 -19.07
CA GLY A 111 23.19 -4.12 -18.55
C GLY A 111 23.31 -4.11 -17.02
N VAL A 112 22.89 -5.20 -16.36
CA VAL A 112 22.93 -5.31 -14.89
C VAL A 112 24.16 -6.12 -14.51
N MET A 113 25.07 -5.57 -13.71
CA MET A 113 26.21 -6.33 -13.19
C MET A 113 25.71 -7.52 -12.33
N PRO A 114 26.19 -8.75 -12.53
CA PRO A 114 25.79 -9.88 -11.70
C PRO A 114 26.21 -9.59 -10.26
N ARG A 115 25.23 -9.46 -9.36
CA ARG A 115 25.49 -9.47 -7.93
C ARG A 115 25.96 -10.88 -7.58
N THR A 116 27.27 -11.07 -7.49
CA THR A 116 27.89 -12.31 -7.03
C THR A 116 27.18 -12.77 -5.76
N GLN A 117 26.57 -13.96 -5.82
CA GLN A 117 25.99 -14.59 -4.63
C GLN A 117 27.11 -14.79 -3.63
N SER A 118 26.92 -14.29 -2.41
CA SER A 118 27.88 -14.37 -1.32
C SER A 118 28.00 -15.76 -0.69
N THR A 119 27.59 -16.82 -1.39
CA THR A 119 27.47 -18.18 -0.85
C THR A 119 28.52 -19.16 -1.39
N GLU A 120 29.33 -18.79 -2.39
CA GLU A 120 30.37 -19.68 -2.95
C GLU A 120 31.80 -19.39 -2.46
N LYS A 121 31.97 -18.59 -1.40
CA LYS A 121 33.28 -18.41 -0.75
C LYS A 121 33.15 -18.54 0.77
N MET A 122 32.85 -19.74 1.24
CA MET A 122 32.94 -20.09 2.67
C MET A 122 34.35 -20.53 3.10
N ASP A 123 35.33 -20.64 2.19
CA ASP A 123 36.70 -21.09 2.53
C ASP A 123 37.78 -20.03 2.27
N ALA A 124 37.60 -18.84 2.84
CA ALA A 124 38.72 -17.93 3.03
C ALA A 124 38.56 -17.23 4.39
N PHE A 125 39.31 -17.74 5.37
CA PHE A 125 39.58 -17.06 6.64
C PHE A 125 40.28 -15.73 6.36
N ASP A 126 39.51 -14.68 6.08
CA ASP A 126 40.00 -13.30 6.03
C ASP A 126 39.02 -12.40 6.77
N ASN A 127 39.21 -12.30 8.08
CA ASN A 127 38.56 -11.34 9.00
C ASN A 127 38.82 -9.86 8.64
N LYS A 128 39.30 -9.55 7.43
CA LYS A 128 39.69 -8.21 6.99
C LYS A 128 38.55 -7.40 6.35
N LYS A 129 37.47 -8.06 5.89
CA LYS A 129 36.34 -7.36 5.24
C LYS A 129 35.21 -6.94 6.18
N ASP A 130 35.07 -7.59 7.34
CA ASP A 130 34.02 -7.25 8.31
C ASP A 130 34.30 -5.94 9.07
N ILE A 131 35.56 -5.50 9.14
CA ILE A 131 35.97 -4.22 9.75
C ILE A 131 35.40 -3.01 8.98
N LYS A 132 35.20 -3.13 7.65
CA LYS A 132 34.83 -1.97 6.81
C LYS A 132 33.34 -1.65 6.75
N ARG A 133 32.46 -2.48 7.31
CA ARG A 133 31.00 -2.28 7.22
C ARG A 133 30.39 -1.56 8.42
N HIS A 134 31.18 -1.24 9.44
CA HIS A 134 30.74 -0.42 10.58
C HIS A 134 31.12 1.07 10.45
N SER A 135 31.75 1.50 9.35
CA SER A 135 32.05 2.91 9.12
C SER A 135 30.86 3.64 8.46
N VAL A 136 29.75 3.75 9.20
CA VAL A 136 28.76 4.83 9.03
C VAL A 136 28.54 5.42 10.42
N GLY A 137 29.41 6.35 10.81
CA GLY A 137 29.42 7.02 12.12
C GLY A 137 30.64 6.64 12.94
N GLY A 138 31.69 7.46 12.88
CA GLY A 138 33.01 7.21 13.49
C GLY A 138 33.03 7.21 15.02
N TYR A 139 32.61 6.11 15.62
CA TYR A 139 33.04 5.71 16.96
C TYR A 139 33.70 4.33 16.84
N ASP A 140 35.03 4.32 16.93
CA ASP A 140 35.80 3.12 17.21
C ASP A 140 35.38 2.60 18.59
N ILE A 141 34.44 1.66 18.62
CA ILE A 141 34.28 0.79 19.79
C ILE A 141 35.39 -0.25 19.69
N GLU A 142 36.56 0.15 20.19
CA GLU A 142 37.51 -0.80 20.74
C GLU A 142 36.76 -1.69 21.74
N THR A 143 36.92 -3.01 21.59
CA THR A 143 36.32 -4.07 22.42
C THR A 143 34.88 -4.47 22.06
N THR A 144 34.71 -5.31 21.03
CA THR A 144 33.67 -6.34 21.10
C THR A 144 34.38 -7.68 21.17
N SER A 145 34.45 -8.26 22.36
CA SER A 145 34.92 -9.62 22.54
C SER A 145 34.04 -10.56 21.69
N PRO A 146 34.52 -11.74 21.23
CA PRO A 146 33.68 -12.73 20.56
C PRO A 146 32.34 -13.00 21.31
N GLU A 147 32.39 -12.91 22.64
CA GLU A 147 31.26 -12.99 23.57
C GLU A 147 30.23 -11.87 23.37
N ASP A 148 30.65 -10.62 23.15
CA ASP A 148 29.75 -9.48 22.93
C ASP A 148 29.00 -9.62 21.60
N ARG A 149 29.70 -10.08 20.56
CA ARG A 149 29.09 -10.35 19.25
C ARG A 149 28.04 -11.47 19.36
N ALA A 150 28.37 -12.53 20.09
CA ALA A 150 27.44 -13.63 20.37
C ALA A 150 26.24 -13.13 21.20
N ALA A 151 26.47 -12.31 22.22
CA ALA A 151 25.43 -11.74 23.06
C ALA A 151 24.47 -10.86 22.27
N VAL A 152 24.99 -9.94 21.44
CA VAL A 152 24.16 -9.10 20.56
C VAL A 152 23.30 -9.95 19.63
N LYS A 153 23.87 -11.02 19.06
CA LYS A 153 23.13 -11.93 18.20
C LYS A 153 21.99 -12.62 18.95
N ILE A 154 22.28 -13.24 20.09
CA ILE A 154 21.27 -13.92 20.93
C ILE A 154 20.18 -12.93 21.36
N GLN A 155 20.54 -11.74 21.82
CA GLN A 155 19.58 -10.72 22.24
C GLN A 155 18.68 -10.28 21.09
N SER A 156 19.23 -10.09 19.89
CA SER A 156 18.45 -9.69 18.71
C SER A 156 17.45 -10.79 18.30
N GLU A 157 17.85 -12.06 18.38
CA GLU A 157 16.99 -13.20 18.07
C GLU A 157 15.85 -13.34 19.08
N ILE A 158 16.13 -13.23 20.38
CA ILE A 158 15.13 -13.30 21.45
C ILE A 158 14.12 -12.16 21.34
N ARG A 159 14.59 -10.91 21.16
CA ARG A 159 13.69 -9.76 20.96
C ARG A 159 12.76 -10.00 19.77
N GLY A 160 13.31 -10.46 18.65
CA GLY A 160 12.52 -10.80 17.46
C GLY A 160 11.52 -11.93 17.70
N PHE A 161 11.90 -12.97 18.43
CA PHE A 161 11.02 -14.09 18.77
C PHE A 161 9.83 -13.63 19.62
N LEU A 162 10.07 -12.81 20.65
CA LEU A 162 9.02 -12.27 21.52
C LEU A 162 8.00 -11.43 20.74
N THR A 163 8.48 -10.53 19.86
CA THR A 163 7.60 -9.73 18.99
C THR A 163 6.75 -10.62 18.09
N ARG A 164 7.36 -11.62 17.44
CA ARG A 164 6.63 -12.56 16.57
C ARG A 164 5.57 -13.36 17.33
N LYS A 165 5.91 -13.84 18.53
CA LYS A 165 4.97 -14.58 19.39
C LYS A 165 3.76 -13.72 19.79
N HIS A 166 4.00 -12.45 20.15
CA HIS A 166 2.92 -11.53 20.51
C HIS A 166 2.00 -11.23 19.32
N VAL A 167 2.57 -10.90 18.15
CA VAL A 167 1.79 -10.63 16.92
C VAL A 167 0.97 -11.85 16.51
N ASN A 168 1.52 -13.06 16.61
CA ASN A 168 0.79 -14.28 16.29
C ASN A 168 -0.39 -14.50 17.24
N LYS A 169 -0.20 -14.24 18.53
CA LYS A 169 -1.29 -14.33 19.53
C LYS A 169 -2.43 -13.35 19.22
N MET A 170 -2.11 -12.08 18.92
CA MET A 170 -3.12 -11.08 18.55
C MET A 170 -3.90 -11.52 17.30
N LYS A 171 -3.21 -12.01 16.27
CA LYS A 171 -3.87 -12.52 15.05
C LYS A 171 -4.81 -13.68 15.34
N GLU A 172 -4.41 -14.61 16.21
CA GLU A 172 -5.26 -15.75 16.60
C GLU A 172 -6.54 -15.27 17.29
N GLU A 173 -6.43 -14.34 18.24
CA GLU A 173 -7.57 -13.71 18.92
C GLU A 173 -8.51 -13.00 17.93
N ASP A 174 -7.96 -12.21 17.01
CA ASP A 174 -8.73 -11.52 15.97
C ASP A 174 -9.46 -12.51 15.04
N THR A 175 -8.78 -13.57 14.60
CA THR A 175 -9.39 -14.60 13.73
C THR A 175 -10.50 -15.37 14.45
N ASN A 176 -10.34 -15.66 15.75
CA ASN A 176 -11.36 -16.31 16.56
C ASN A 176 -12.59 -15.41 16.75
N ALA A 177 -12.38 -14.12 17.02
CA ALA A 177 -13.47 -13.15 17.13
C ALA A 177 -14.23 -13.00 15.80
N ALA A 178 -13.51 -12.84 14.70
CA ALA A 178 -14.10 -12.75 13.36
C ALA A 178 -14.92 -14.01 13.02
N THR A 179 -14.40 -15.20 13.32
CA THR A 179 -15.10 -16.47 13.09
C THR A 179 -16.40 -16.55 13.87
N LYS A 180 -16.40 -16.14 15.16
CA LYS A 180 -17.62 -16.09 15.98
C LYS A 180 -18.66 -15.15 15.41
N ILE A 181 -18.26 -13.94 15.01
CA ILE A 181 -19.17 -12.95 14.42
C ILE A 181 -19.76 -13.48 13.11
N GLN A 182 -18.93 -14.03 12.23
CA GLN A 182 -19.36 -14.61 10.96
C GLN A 182 -20.34 -15.76 11.16
N ALA A 183 -20.10 -16.65 12.12
CA ALA A 183 -21.01 -17.75 12.44
C ALA A 183 -22.39 -17.24 12.92
N HIS A 184 -22.41 -16.23 13.79
CA HIS A 184 -23.66 -15.62 14.27
C HIS A 184 -24.45 -14.97 13.13
N ILE A 185 -23.77 -14.20 12.27
CA ILE A 185 -24.41 -13.54 11.13
C ILE A 185 -24.95 -14.57 10.14
N ARG A 186 -24.16 -15.59 9.77
CA ARG A 186 -24.62 -16.66 8.87
C ARG A 186 -25.84 -17.36 9.45
N GLY A 187 -25.81 -17.74 10.72
CA GLY A 187 -26.94 -18.37 11.39
C GLY A 187 -28.19 -17.47 11.45
N PHE A 188 -28.02 -16.18 11.72
CA PHE A 188 -29.12 -15.21 11.70
C PHE A 188 -29.75 -15.08 10.32
N LEU A 189 -28.94 -14.97 9.26
CA LEU A 189 -29.41 -14.91 7.89
C LEU A 189 -30.17 -16.18 7.49
N THR A 190 -29.69 -17.36 7.86
CA THR A 190 -30.40 -18.63 7.62
C THR A 190 -31.74 -18.68 8.33
N ARG A 191 -31.81 -18.29 9.62
CA ARG A 191 -33.08 -18.25 10.37
C ARG A 191 -34.07 -17.27 9.75
N LYS A 192 -33.62 -16.06 9.43
CA LYS A 192 -34.46 -15.05 8.77
C LYS A 192 -35.00 -15.56 7.43
N HIS A 193 -34.17 -16.24 6.64
CA HIS A 193 -34.60 -16.79 5.35
C HIS A 193 -35.64 -17.91 5.50
N LEU A 194 -35.46 -18.80 6.47
CA LEU A 194 -36.44 -19.86 6.78
C LEU A 194 -37.76 -19.28 7.34
N ASP A 195 -37.69 -18.18 8.09
CA ASP A 195 -38.88 -17.45 8.57
C ASP A 195 -39.63 -16.82 7.38
N GLU A 196 -38.91 -16.16 6.47
CA GLU A 196 -39.46 -15.60 5.23
C GLU A 196 -40.10 -16.66 4.33
N GLN A 197 -39.58 -17.90 4.33
CA GLN A 197 -40.14 -19.03 3.58
C GLN A 197 -41.26 -19.79 4.31
N GLY A 198 -41.63 -19.38 5.54
CA GLY A 198 -42.67 -20.05 6.33
C GLY A 198 -42.30 -21.46 6.79
N LEU A 199 -41.01 -21.82 6.77
CA LEU A 199 -40.49 -23.13 7.16
C LEU A 199 -40.13 -23.23 8.66
N LEU A 200 -40.21 -22.11 9.39
CA LEU A 200 -40.03 -22.05 10.84
C LEU A 200 -41.40 -21.94 11.54
N SER A 201 -41.71 -22.93 12.37
CA SER A 201 -42.93 -22.94 13.20
C SER A 201 -42.81 -21.97 14.38
N PRO A 202 -43.90 -21.26 14.78
CA PRO A 202 -43.83 -20.32 15.89
C PRO A 202 -43.57 -21.03 17.22
N SER A 203 -42.63 -20.46 17.98
CA SER A 203 -42.39 -20.67 19.42
C SER A 203 -41.39 -21.74 19.83
N ARG A 204 -40.23 -21.29 20.31
CA ARG A 204 -39.81 -21.60 21.69
C ARG A 204 -39.27 -20.33 22.35
N SER A 205 -39.99 -19.94 23.38
CA SER A 205 -39.77 -18.82 24.27
C SER A 205 -38.32 -18.69 24.73
N HIS A 206 -37.86 -17.46 24.75
CA HIS A 206 -36.60 -17.01 25.34
C HIS A 206 -36.59 -17.37 26.85
N SER A 207 -36.05 -18.54 27.22
CA SER A 207 -35.81 -18.86 28.63
C SER A 207 -34.52 -18.15 29.06
N SER A 208 -34.66 -17.05 29.80
CA SER A 208 -33.56 -16.39 30.51
C SER A 208 -33.05 -17.32 31.61
N ILE A 209 -32.00 -18.09 31.32
CA ILE A 209 -31.23 -18.79 32.35
C ILE A 209 -30.32 -17.74 33.01
N HIS A 210 -30.83 -17.12 34.07
CA HIS A 210 -30.01 -16.41 35.04
C HIS A 210 -29.23 -17.47 35.83
N SER A 211 -27.99 -17.74 35.44
CA SER A 211 -27.05 -18.51 36.26
C SER A 211 -26.44 -17.54 37.27
N ASN A 212 -27.02 -17.50 38.47
CA ASN A 212 -26.33 -17.01 39.65
C ASN A 212 -25.24 -18.02 39.98
N ASN A 213 -23.99 -17.69 39.70
CA ASN A 213 -22.86 -18.29 40.40
C ASN A 213 -22.58 -17.47 41.64
N SER A 214 -23.35 -17.77 42.69
CA SER A 214 -22.80 -17.74 44.04
C SER A 214 -21.96 -19.00 44.17
N ASP A 215 -20.68 -18.87 44.50
CA ASP A 215 -20.04 -19.71 45.51
C ASP A 215 -18.66 -19.12 45.83
N GLU A 216 -18.54 -18.77 47.11
CA GLU A 216 -17.32 -18.44 47.83
C GLU A 216 -16.36 -19.64 47.84
N HIS A 217 -15.08 -19.38 47.62
CA HIS A 217 -14.00 -19.57 48.61
C HIS A 217 -12.64 -19.16 48.03
#